data_AF-A0A936Z1M1-F1
#
_entry.id   AF-A0A936Z1M1-F1
#
_cell.length_a   1.000
_cell.length_b   1.000
_cell.length_c   1.000
_cell.angle_alpha   90.00
_cell.angle_beta   90.00
_cell.angle_gamma   90.00
#
_symmetry.space_group_name_H-M   'P 1'
#
loop_
_entity.id
_entity.type
_entity.pdbx_description
1 polymer ?
#
loop_
_entity_poly.entity_id
_entity_poly.type
_entity_poly.pdbx_seq_one_letter_code
_entity_poly.pdbx_strand_id
1 'polypeptide(L)'
;MDSPTGPPFQPFLSQRAREGASAAQVADLIDSVWQQIHAAMAPVIGQRGVAALYKRSLHLAAMTYPWLAAAQPTGGLAPMDLSLLRAEFARRNGAEAAAAGAALLLSFHGLVDSLIGPSLSGTLLGEVWAKFFSGSPAQDPPP
;
A
#
# COMPACT_ATOMS: atom_id res chain seq x y z
N MET A 1 3.22 27.20 -9.53
CA MET A 1 2.58 26.24 -10.47
C MET A 1 3.12 24.89 -10.05
N ASP A 2 2.60 24.38 -8.93
CA ASP A 2 3.12 23.18 -8.30
C ASP A 2 2.27 22.01 -8.79
N SER A 3 2.92 21.09 -9.48
CA SER A 3 2.29 20.00 -10.24
C SER A 3 1.30 19.20 -9.39
N PRO A 4 0.12 18.85 -9.91
CA PRO A 4 -0.78 17.90 -9.27
C PRO A 4 -0.31 16.47 -9.58
N THR A 5 0.93 16.14 -9.23
CA THR A 5 1.40 14.76 -9.33
C THR A 5 0.96 14.07 -8.06
N GLY A 6 -0.30 13.66 -8.00
CA GLY A 6 -0.76 12.69 -7.02
C GLY A 6 0.17 11.48 -7.02
N PRO A 7 0.32 10.76 -5.90
CA PRO A 7 1.37 9.76 -5.79
C PRO A 7 1.21 8.68 -6.88
N PRO A 8 2.33 8.24 -7.49
CA PRO A 8 2.34 7.52 -8.77
C PRO A 8 1.68 6.13 -8.75
N PHE A 9 1.29 5.61 -7.57
CA PHE A 9 0.68 4.29 -7.41
C PHE A 9 -0.81 4.22 -7.75
N GLN A 10 -1.54 5.33 -7.63
CA GLN A 10 -2.97 5.35 -7.94
C GLN A 10 -3.26 5.06 -9.43
N PRO A 11 -2.60 5.71 -10.41
CA PRO A 11 -2.80 5.37 -11.81
C PRO A 11 -2.31 3.96 -12.15
N PHE A 12 -1.23 3.48 -11.52
CA PHE A 12 -0.72 2.12 -11.73
C PHE A 12 -1.73 1.04 -11.32
N LEU A 13 -2.27 1.11 -10.10
CA LEU A 13 -3.26 0.15 -9.62
C LEU A 13 -4.57 0.21 -10.43
N SER A 14 -4.98 1.42 -10.82
CA SER A 14 -6.15 1.60 -11.69
C SER A 14 -5.94 0.96 -13.06
N GLN A 15 -4.74 1.06 -13.63
CA GLN A 15 -4.39 0.42 -14.88
C GLN A 15 -4.41 -1.11 -14.77
N ARG A 16 -3.82 -1.68 -13.71
CA ARG A 16 -3.86 -3.14 -13.44
C ARG A 16 -5.29 -3.66 -13.34
N ALA A 17 -6.17 -2.92 -12.66
CA ALA A 17 -7.58 -3.29 -12.58
C ALA A 17 -8.27 -3.27 -13.95
N ARG A 18 -7.99 -2.29 -14.81
CA ARG A 18 -8.51 -2.23 -16.19
C ARG A 18 -7.99 -3.37 -17.06
N GLU A 19 -6.75 -3.80 -16.82
CA GLU A 19 -6.14 -4.97 -17.46
C GLU A 19 -6.72 -6.31 -16.94
N GLY A 20 -7.71 -6.27 -16.05
CA GLY A 20 -8.39 -7.46 -15.56
C GLY A 20 -7.64 -8.19 -14.45
N ALA A 21 -6.72 -7.52 -13.73
CA ALA A 21 -6.07 -8.11 -12.57
C ALA A 21 -7.10 -8.64 -11.58
N SER A 22 -6.97 -9.91 -11.21
CA SER A 22 -7.78 -10.53 -10.17
C SER A 22 -7.51 -9.90 -8.81
N ALA A 23 -8.45 -10.05 -7.88
CA ALA A 23 -8.25 -9.55 -6.52
C ALA A 23 -7.06 -10.23 -5.80
N ALA A 24 -6.73 -11.46 -6.15
CA ALA A 24 -5.54 -12.16 -5.65
C ALA A 24 -4.25 -11.46 -6.14
N GLN A 25 -4.15 -11.15 -7.44
CA GLN A 25 -3.00 -10.44 -7.99
C GLN A 25 -2.84 -9.04 -7.39
N VAL A 26 -3.95 -8.34 -7.14
CA VAL A 26 -3.91 -7.05 -6.43
C VAL A 26 -3.48 -7.24 -4.98
N ALA A 27 -3.97 -8.26 -4.28
CA ALA A 27 -3.56 -8.55 -2.92
C ALA A 27 -2.05 -8.84 -2.82
N ASP A 28 -1.49 -9.64 -3.75
CA ASP A 28 -0.06 -9.93 -3.78
C ASP A 28 0.79 -8.67 -4.05
N LEU A 29 0.32 -7.78 -4.93
CA LEU A 29 0.97 -6.47 -5.16
C LEU A 29 0.93 -5.60 -3.89
N ILE A 30 -0.20 -5.56 -3.21
CA ILE A 30 -0.38 -4.80 -1.97
C ILE A 30 0.47 -5.39 -0.84
N ASP A 31 0.53 -6.71 -0.70
CA ASP A 31 1.38 -7.38 0.28
C ASP A 31 2.87 -7.05 0.02
N SER A 32 3.31 -7.17 -1.24
CA SER A 32 4.69 -6.89 -1.63
C SER A 32 5.09 -5.45 -1.33
N VAL A 33 4.25 -4.47 -1.65
CA VAL A 33 4.59 -3.07 -1.39
C VAL A 33 4.61 -2.75 0.10
N TRP A 34 3.72 -3.34 0.90
CA TRP A 34 3.73 -3.17 2.35
C TRP A 34 4.98 -3.75 3.01
N GLN A 35 5.47 -4.90 2.53
CA GLN A 35 6.75 -5.46 2.98
C GLN A 35 7.92 -4.52 2.67
N GLN A 36 7.92 -3.90 1.49
CA GLN A 36 8.96 -2.95 1.08
C GLN A 36 8.91 -1.65 1.89
N ILE A 37 7.71 -1.10 2.12
CA ILE A 37 7.48 0.04 3.02
C ILE A 37 8.05 -0.27 4.40
N HIS A 38 7.71 -1.43 4.94
CA HIS A 38 8.16 -1.85 6.26
C HIS A 38 9.68 -1.96 6.35
N ALA A 39 10.33 -2.57 5.36
CA ALA A 39 11.78 -2.68 5.28
C ALA A 39 12.47 -1.31 5.20
N ALA A 40 11.92 -0.37 4.43
CA ALA A 40 12.49 0.97 4.25
C ALA A 40 12.27 1.87 5.48
N MET A 41 11.11 1.78 6.12
CA MET A 41 10.71 2.72 7.16
C MET A 41 11.04 2.26 8.58
N ALA A 42 11.08 0.96 8.84
CA ALA A 42 11.37 0.47 10.18
C ALA A 42 12.74 0.91 10.74
N PRO A 43 13.82 1.06 9.94
CA PRO A 43 15.08 1.64 10.42
C PRO A 43 14.98 3.11 10.84
N VAL A 44 14.01 3.86 10.31
CA VAL A 44 13.87 5.31 10.52
C VAL A 44 12.94 5.62 11.69
N ILE A 45 11.76 4.97 11.73
CA ILE A 45 10.70 5.26 12.71
C ILE A 45 10.39 4.08 13.66
N GLY A 46 11.12 2.99 13.51
CA GLY A 46 10.88 1.75 14.27
C GLY A 46 9.70 0.93 13.76
N GLN A 47 9.74 -0.37 14.02
CA GLN A 47 8.69 -1.34 13.67
C GLN A 47 7.30 -0.93 14.20
N ARG A 48 7.25 -0.46 15.45
CA ARG A 48 6.02 0.04 16.09
C ARG A 48 5.49 1.32 15.43
N GLY A 49 6.38 2.19 14.94
CA GLY A 49 6.01 3.38 14.19
C GLY A 49 5.32 3.01 12.88
N VAL A 50 5.91 2.08 12.12
CA VAL A 50 5.30 1.57 10.88
C VAL A 50 3.94 0.93 11.14
N ALA A 51 3.83 0.08 12.17
CA ALA A 51 2.57 -0.57 12.53
C ALA A 51 1.49 0.45 12.93
N ALA A 52 1.85 1.51 13.67
CA ALA A 52 0.93 2.59 14.04
C ALA A 52 0.43 3.36 12.80
N LEU A 53 1.34 3.69 11.88
CA LEU A 53 0.99 4.37 10.62
C LEU A 53 0.11 3.49 9.73
N TYR A 54 0.42 2.20 9.59
CA TYR A 54 -0.39 1.23 8.85
C TYR A 54 -1.81 1.12 9.43
N LYS A 55 -1.94 1.00 10.75
CA LYS A 55 -3.25 0.96 11.42
C LYS A 55 -4.05 2.23 11.17
N ARG A 56 -3.39 3.39 11.26
CA ARG A 56 -4.02 4.69 11.00
C ARG A 56 -4.42 4.84 9.53
N SER A 57 -3.59 4.41 8.59
CA SER A 57 -3.92 4.45 7.16
C SER A 57 -5.09 3.52 6.81
N LEU A 58 -5.15 2.32 7.40
CA LEU A 58 -6.32 1.44 7.28
C LEU A 58 -7.58 2.10 7.81
N HIS A 59 -7.50 2.81 8.95
CA HIS A 59 -8.66 3.46 9.54
C HIS A 59 -9.18 4.60 8.64
N LEU A 60 -8.27 5.38 8.03
CA LEU A 60 -8.63 6.43 7.08
C LEU A 60 -9.22 5.85 5.79
N ALA A 61 -8.61 4.81 5.23
CA ALA A 61 -9.11 4.14 4.03
C ALA A 61 -10.48 3.49 4.26
N ALA A 62 -10.72 2.96 5.48
CA ALA A 62 -12.01 2.39 5.86
C ALA A 62 -13.17 3.41 5.86
N MET A 63 -12.89 4.72 5.93
CA MET A 63 -13.92 5.75 5.78
C MET A 63 -14.52 5.76 4.37
N THR A 64 -13.76 5.34 3.36
CA THR A 64 -14.22 5.22 1.96
C THR A 64 -14.58 3.78 1.60
N TYR A 65 -13.88 2.80 2.17
CA TYR A 65 -14.09 1.37 1.94
C TYR A 65 -14.35 0.65 3.26
N PRO A 66 -15.60 0.67 3.79
CA PRO A 66 -15.91 0.20 5.15
C PRO A 66 -15.47 -1.23 5.45
N TRP A 67 -15.38 -2.10 4.46
CA TRP A 67 -14.92 -3.48 4.64
C TRP A 67 -13.46 -3.59 5.07
N LEU A 68 -12.61 -2.57 4.81
CA LEU A 68 -11.24 -2.53 5.34
C LEU A 68 -11.19 -2.46 6.86
N ALA A 69 -12.27 -2.08 7.53
CA ALA A 69 -12.34 -2.11 8.99
C ALA A 69 -12.17 -3.54 9.54
N ALA A 70 -12.56 -4.57 8.78
CA ALA A 70 -12.36 -5.97 9.17
C ALA A 70 -10.88 -6.40 9.12
N ALA A 71 -10.04 -5.67 8.39
CA ALA A 71 -8.59 -5.90 8.32
C ALA A 71 -7.81 -5.19 9.46
N GLN A 72 -8.50 -4.51 10.38
CA GLN A 72 -7.87 -3.83 11.51
C GLN A 72 -7.27 -4.83 12.50
N PRO A 73 -6.01 -4.66 12.93
CA PRO A 73 -5.41 -5.52 13.94
C PRO A 73 -6.16 -5.43 15.28
N THR A 74 -6.61 -6.57 15.81
CA THR A 74 -7.41 -6.67 17.03
C THR A 74 -6.60 -6.53 18.33
N GLY A 75 -5.27 -6.35 18.26
CA GLY A 75 -4.39 -6.23 19.43
C GLY A 75 -3.31 -5.17 19.27
N GLY A 76 -3.30 -4.18 20.17
CA GLY A 76 -2.19 -3.24 20.43
C GLY A 76 -1.38 -2.73 19.23
N LEU A 77 -0.09 -2.47 19.47
CA LEU A 77 0.93 -2.22 18.44
C LEU A 77 1.70 -3.53 18.14
N ALA A 78 0.95 -4.59 17.83
CA ALA A 78 1.53 -5.84 17.36
C ALA A 78 2.24 -5.62 16.01
N PRO A 79 3.15 -6.54 15.61
CA PRO A 79 3.75 -6.50 14.27
C PRO A 79 2.69 -6.40 13.18
N MET A 80 3.02 -5.70 12.09
CA MET A 80 2.12 -5.53 10.95
C MET A 80 1.76 -6.89 10.35
N ASP A 81 0.52 -7.33 10.54
CA ASP A 81 -0.03 -8.55 9.96
C ASP A 81 -0.91 -8.20 8.76
N LEU A 82 -0.48 -8.64 7.58
CA LEU A 82 -1.18 -8.41 6.32
C LEU A 82 -2.16 -9.54 5.99
N SER A 83 -2.20 -10.64 6.77
CA SER A 83 -3.05 -11.80 6.48
C SER A 83 -4.54 -11.44 6.45
N LEU A 84 -4.99 -10.60 7.39
CA LEU A 84 -6.37 -10.11 7.44
C LEU A 84 -6.68 -9.21 6.23
N LEU A 85 -5.73 -8.37 5.82
CA LEU A 85 -5.89 -7.51 4.64
C LEU A 85 -6.02 -8.37 3.39
N ARG A 86 -5.11 -9.32 3.20
CA ARG A 86 -5.12 -10.26 2.07
C ARG A 86 -6.43 -11.05 1.99
N ALA A 87 -6.94 -11.53 3.13
CA ALA A 87 -8.21 -12.25 3.20
C ALA A 87 -9.40 -11.37 2.78
N GLU A 88 -9.42 -10.10 3.19
CA GLU A 88 -10.47 -9.17 2.78
C GLU A 88 -10.39 -8.80 1.30
N PHE A 89 -9.18 -8.64 0.74
CA PHE A 89 -8.99 -8.42 -0.70
C PHE A 89 -9.47 -9.62 -1.52
N ALA A 90 -9.17 -10.85 -1.09
CA ALA A 90 -9.57 -12.07 -1.80
C ALA A 90 -11.09 -12.23 -1.97
N ARG A 91 -11.89 -11.52 -1.16
CA ARG A 91 -13.36 -11.51 -1.24
C ARG A 91 -13.92 -10.46 -2.21
N ARG A 92 -13.08 -9.64 -2.81
CA ARG A 92 -13.47 -8.54 -3.70
C ARG A 92 -13.20 -8.87 -5.16
N ASN A 93 -13.67 -8.00 -6.05
CA ASN A 93 -13.18 -7.98 -7.42
C ASN A 93 -11.90 -7.13 -7.52
N GLY A 94 -11.15 -7.30 -8.62
CA GLY A 94 -9.87 -6.62 -8.82
C GLY A 94 -9.95 -5.10 -8.81
N ALA A 95 -11.04 -4.51 -9.33
CA ALA A 95 -11.20 -3.05 -9.38
C ALA A 95 -11.43 -2.46 -7.99
N GLU A 96 -12.30 -3.08 -7.19
CA GLU A 96 -12.55 -2.66 -5.81
C GLU A 96 -11.29 -2.84 -4.95
N ALA A 97 -10.61 -3.98 -5.10
CA ALA A 97 -9.32 -4.24 -4.45
C ALA A 97 -8.28 -3.17 -4.80
N ALA A 98 -8.12 -2.84 -6.08
CA ALA A 98 -7.14 -1.85 -6.53
C ALA A 98 -7.45 -0.44 -6.00
N ALA A 99 -8.72 -0.06 -6.00
CA ALA A 99 -9.15 1.25 -5.51
C ALA A 99 -8.95 1.36 -3.99
N ALA A 100 -9.32 0.33 -3.23
CA ALA A 100 -9.11 0.28 -1.78
C ALA A 100 -7.62 0.25 -1.41
N GLY A 101 -6.81 -0.52 -2.14
CA GLY A 101 -5.36 -0.55 -1.97
C GLY A 101 -4.70 0.80 -2.25
N ALA A 102 -5.14 1.50 -3.30
CA ALA A 102 -4.67 2.84 -3.61
C ALA A 102 -5.03 3.86 -2.51
N ALA A 103 -6.27 3.82 -2.00
CA ALA A 103 -6.71 4.70 -0.92
C ALA A 103 -5.92 4.48 0.39
N LEU A 104 -5.60 3.21 0.67
CA LEU A 104 -4.76 2.81 1.79
C LEU A 104 -3.33 3.34 1.65
N LEU A 105 -2.68 3.15 0.50
CA LEU A 105 -1.33 3.69 0.23
C LEU A 105 -1.29 5.23 0.24
N LEU A 106 -2.33 5.88 -0.28
CA LEU A 106 -2.47 7.34 -0.25
C LEU A 106 -2.57 7.87 1.18
N SER A 107 -3.39 7.23 2.02
CA SER A 107 -3.53 7.58 3.43
C SER A 107 -2.20 7.43 4.16
N PHE A 108 -1.44 6.37 3.85
CA PHE A 108 -0.12 6.15 4.44
C PHE A 108 0.88 7.22 4.02
N HIS A 109 1.00 7.50 2.73
CA HIS A 109 1.89 8.53 2.20
C HIS A 109 1.65 9.88 2.87
N GLY A 110 0.39 10.32 2.98
CA GLY A 110 0.04 11.58 3.64
C GLY A 110 0.41 11.61 5.13
N LEU A 111 0.31 10.48 5.84
CA LEU A 111 0.75 10.39 7.23
C LEU A 111 2.28 10.47 7.35
N VAL A 112 3.01 9.84 6.43
CA VAL A 112 4.48 9.92 6.40
C VAL A 112 4.93 11.35 6.11
N ASP A 113 4.34 12.00 5.09
CA ASP A 113 4.61 13.41 4.78
C ASP A 113 4.41 14.31 6.01
N SER A 114 3.34 14.08 6.77
CA SER A 114 3.05 14.84 7.99
C SER A 114 4.01 14.53 9.14
N LEU A 115 4.62 13.33 9.19
CA LEU A 115 5.48 12.91 10.29
C LEU A 115 6.93 13.35 10.11
N ILE A 116 7.47 13.19 8.90
CA ILE A 116 8.91 13.38 8.62
C ILE A 116 9.18 14.44 7.54
N GLY A 117 8.12 15.00 6.94
CA GLY A 117 8.21 16.00 5.89
C GLY A 117 8.32 15.41 4.47
N PRO A 118 7.85 16.17 3.46
CA PRO A 118 7.75 15.72 2.06
C PRO A 118 9.10 15.42 1.40
N SER A 119 10.18 16.06 1.85
CA SER A 119 11.53 15.81 1.30
C SER A 119 12.07 14.43 1.70
N LEU A 120 11.86 14.04 2.96
CA LEU A 120 12.37 12.75 3.46
C LEU A 120 11.46 11.60 3.04
N SER A 121 10.14 11.83 3.04
CA SER A 121 9.17 10.85 2.53
C SER A 121 9.41 10.55 1.05
N GLY A 122 9.62 11.56 0.21
CA GLY A 122 9.91 11.39 -1.21
C GLY A 122 11.18 10.58 -1.46
N THR A 123 12.21 10.76 -0.63
CA THR A 123 13.46 9.99 -0.74
C THR A 123 13.27 8.53 -0.32
N LEU A 124 12.70 8.29 0.87
CA LEU A 124 12.55 6.94 1.42
C LEU A 124 11.52 6.10 0.65
N LEU A 125 10.38 6.70 0.33
CA LEU A 125 9.31 6.01 -0.38
C LEU A 125 9.54 5.99 -1.89
N GLY A 126 10.35 6.91 -2.43
CA GLY A 126 10.69 6.95 -3.85
C GLY A 126 11.28 5.63 -4.36
N GLU A 127 12.20 5.02 -3.61
CA GLU A 127 12.77 3.71 -3.96
C GLU A 127 11.75 2.58 -3.86
N VAL A 128 10.85 2.63 -2.87
CA VAL A 128 9.77 1.65 -2.70
C VAL A 128 8.80 1.73 -3.88
N TRP A 129 8.44 2.94 -4.29
CA TRP A 129 7.55 3.17 -5.43
C TRP A 129 8.21 2.73 -6.73
N ALA A 130 9.48 3.04 -6.95
CA ALA A 130 10.21 2.58 -8.13
C ALA A 130 10.16 1.05 -8.26
N LYS A 131 10.45 0.32 -7.17
CA LYS A 131 10.35 -1.15 -7.14
C LYS A 131 8.93 -1.65 -7.32
N PHE A 132 7.93 -0.98 -6.74
CA PHE A 132 6.53 -1.32 -6.91
C PHE A 132 6.08 -1.20 -8.37
N PHE A 133 6.52 -0.17 -9.10
CA PHE A 133 6.22 -0.01 -10.52
C PHE A 133 7.01 -0.95 -11.40
N SER A 134 8.28 -1.22 -11.04
CA SER A 134 9.13 -2.18 -11.74
C SER A 134 8.72 -3.63 -11.49
N GLY A 135 7.94 -3.91 -10.43
CA GLY A 135 7.37 -5.22 -10.11
C GLY A 135 6.35 -5.75 -11.13
N SER A 136 6.28 -5.14 -12.32
CA SER A 136 5.73 -5.83 -13.49
C SER A 136 6.55 -7.11 -13.72
N PRO A 137 5.90 -8.26 -13.98
CA PRO A 137 6.62 -9.46 -14.33
C PRO A 137 7.25 -9.23 -15.71
N ALA A 138 8.51 -8.77 -15.73
CA ALA A 138 9.36 -8.97 -16.88
C ALA A 138 9.44 -10.48 -17.10
N GLN A 139 8.90 -10.86 -18.25
CA GLN A 139 8.92 -12.17 -18.87
C GLN A 139 10.37 -12.67 -19.04
N ASP A 140 10.60 -13.97 -18.84
CA ASP A 140 11.09 -14.85 -19.91
C ASP A 140 10.97 -16.35 -19.53
N PRO A 141 10.33 -17.20 -20.36
CA PRO A 141 10.48 -18.66 -20.37
C PRO A 141 11.75 -19.07 -21.21
N PRO A 142 12.12 -20.36 -21.30
CA PRO A 142 13.46 -20.92 -21.03
C PRO A 142 14.44 -20.98 -22.24
N PRO A 143 15.66 -21.51 -22.05
CA PRO A 143 16.29 -22.45 -22.99
C PRO A 143 16.09 -23.93 -22.60
#